data_AF-A0A2I0PC57-F1
#
_entry.id   AF-A0A2I0PC57-F1
#
_cell.length_a   1.000
_cell.length_b   1.000
_cell.length_c   1.000
_cell.angle_alpha   90.00
_cell.angle_beta   90.00
_cell.angle_gamma   90.00
#
_symmetry.space_group_name_H-M   'P 1'
#
loop_
_entity.id
_entity.type
_entity.pdbx_description
1 polymer ?
#
loop_
_entity_poly.entity_id
_entity_poly.type
_entity_poly.pdbx_seq_one_letter_code
_entity_poly.pdbx_strand_id
1 'polypeptide(L)'
;MELDSVILRWKKTTRALKIHEQEYGRHLTAVLERVTDAQLVHFQDPVEAAAFFCMLDLLKRTRETAGPGTAVNPAGSGESPSQTLICQAAGWPGRSFQ
;
A
#
# COMPACT_ATOMS: atom_id res chain seq x y z
N MET A 1 15.64 6.78 18.99
CA MET A 1 15.70 5.82 17.86
C MET A 1 16.39 6.51 16.69
N GLU A 2 17.28 5.84 15.95
CA GLU A 2 18.09 6.48 14.90
C GLU A 2 17.52 6.24 13.49
N LEU A 3 16.40 6.89 13.15
CA LEU A 3 15.79 6.78 11.82
C LEU A 3 16.71 7.34 10.71
N ASP A 4 17.53 8.34 11.02
CA ASP A 4 18.46 8.98 10.07
C ASP A 4 19.44 7.98 9.45
N SER A 5 19.87 6.98 10.21
CA SER A 5 20.76 5.92 9.71
C SER A 5 20.11 5.12 8.59
N VAL A 6 18.81 4.85 8.70
CA VAL A 6 17.99 4.15 7.70
C VAL A 6 17.80 5.04 6.47
N ILE A 7 17.48 6.31 6.67
CA ILE A 7 17.29 7.29 5.57
C ILE A 7 18.58 7.40 4.75
N LEU A 8 19.73 7.58 5.41
CA LEU A 8 21.04 7.68 4.74
C LEU A 8 21.37 6.41 3.96
N ARG A 9 21.10 5.23 4.54
CA ARG A 9 21.29 3.94 3.88
C ARG A 9 20.42 3.84 2.63
N TRP A 10 19.13 4.18 2.72
CA TRP A 10 18.19 4.10 1.60
C TRP A 10 18.51 5.09 0.49
N LYS A 11 18.97 6.30 0.82
CA LYS A 11 19.49 7.26 -0.17
C LYS A 11 20.67 6.70 -0.96
N LYS A 12 21.61 6.03 -0.29
CA LYS A 12 22.75 5.38 -0.94
C LYS A 12 22.28 4.24 -1.85
N THR A 13 21.40 3.37 -1.36
CA THR A 13 20.83 2.27 -2.16
C THR A 13 20.06 2.77 -3.37
N THR A 14 19.33 3.88 -3.23
CA THR A 14 18.57 4.49 -4.34
C THR A 14 19.50 4.89 -5.49
N ARG A 15 20.70 5.41 -5.20
CA ARG A 15 21.69 5.76 -6.24
C ARG A 15 22.16 4.55 -7.06
N ALA A 16 22.04 3.34 -6.53
CA ALA A 16 22.39 2.11 -7.23
C ALA A 16 21.24 1.57 -8.12
N LEU A 17 20.05 2.16 -8.06
CA LEU A 17 18.88 1.75 -8.85
C LEU A 17 18.86 2.39 -10.24
N LYS A 18 18.00 1.88 -11.13
CA LYS A 18 17.77 2.47 -12.46
C LYS A 18 17.13 3.86 -12.34
N ILE A 19 17.34 4.71 -13.34
CA ILE A 19 16.90 6.13 -13.31
C ILE A 19 15.40 6.28 -13.00
N HIS A 20 14.54 5.43 -13.57
CA HIS A 20 13.10 5.45 -13.31
C HIS A 20 12.74 4.96 -11.89
N GLU A 21 13.52 4.04 -11.33
CA GLU A 21 13.34 3.53 -9.97
C GLU A 21 13.83 4.53 -8.90
N GLN A 22 14.81 5.36 -9.27
CA GLN A 22 15.36 6.38 -8.39
C GLN A 22 14.32 7.41 -7.95
N GLU A 23 13.33 7.69 -8.79
CA GLU A 23 12.23 8.59 -8.44
C GLU A 23 11.44 8.05 -7.23
N TYR A 24 11.09 6.77 -7.25
CA TYR A 24 10.39 6.13 -6.13
C TYR A 24 11.25 6.10 -4.86
N GLY A 25 12.54 5.80 -4.98
CA GLY A 25 13.46 5.82 -3.83
C GLY A 25 13.65 7.21 -3.22
N ARG A 26 13.71 8.26 -4.06
CA ARG A 26 13.71 9.66 -3.60
C ARG A 26 12.40 10.01 -2.89
N HIS A 27 11.27 9.54 -3.41
CA HIS A 27 9.97 9.76 -2.78
C HIS A 27 9.87 9.11 -1.40
N LEU A 28 10.26 7.84 -1.27
CA LEU A 28 10.26 7.12 0.00
C LEU A 28 11.14 7.82 1.05
N THR A 29 12.35 8.23 0.67
CA THR A 29 13.25 8.94 1.59
C THR A 29 12.72 10.31 1.99
N ALA A 30 12.04 11.03 1.09
CA ALA A 30 11.38 12.31 1.40
C ALA A 30 10.19 12.17 2.36
N VAL A 31 9.46 11.04 2.34
CA VAL A 31 8.40 10.75 3.33
C VAL A 31 9.01 10.62 4.72
N LEU A 32 10.12 9.89 4.84
CA LEU A 32 10.79 9.64 6.12
C LEU A 32 11.40 10.90 6.73
N GLU A 33 11.92 11.82 5.91
CA GLU A 33 12.45 13.12 6.38
C GLU A 33 11.41 14.04 7.02
N ARG A 34 10.13 13.80 6.74
CA ARG A 34 9.01 14.59 7.31
C ARG A 34 8.50 14.01 8.64
N VAL A 35 8.97 12.83 9.02
CA VAL A 35 8.54 12.16 10.24
C VAL A 35 9.22 12.83 11.44
N THR A 36 8.44 13.13 12.46
CA THR A 36 8.92 13.82 13.67
C THR A 36 9.26 12.82 14.76
N ASP A 37 10.20 13.17 15.65
CA ASP A 37 10.61 12.31 16.78
C ASP A 37 9.43 11.91 17.69
N ALA A 38 8.42 12.78 17.82
CA ALA A 38 7.20 12.49 18.57
C ALA A 38 6.40 11.32 17.98
N GLN A 39 6.42 11.14 16.66
CA GLN A 39 5.75 10.02 15.98
C GLN A 39 6.57 8.72 16.08
N LEU A 40 7.89 8.84 16.28
CA LEU A 40 8.81 7.72 16.37
C LEU A 40 8.85 7.07 17.76
N VAL A 41 8.34 7.75 18.80
CA VAL A 41 8.39 7.28 20.20
C VAL A 41 7.71 5.92 20.41
N HIS A 42 6.78 5.55 19.53
CA HIS A 42 6.03 4.31 19.61
C HIS A 42 6.73 3.11 18.95
N PHE A 43 7.77 3.35 18.17
CA PHE A 43 8.49 2.32 17.44
C PHE A 43 9.79 1.95 18.16
N GLN A 44 10.07 0.65 18.20
CA GLN A 44 11.33 0.12 18.73
C GLN A 44 12.36 -0.10 17.62
N ASP A 45 11.90 -0.48 16.42
CA ASP A 45 12.75 -0.68 15.24
C ASP A 45 12.62 0.49 14.24
N PRO A 46 13.73 1.17 13.89
CA PRO A 46 13.70 2.22 12.87
C PRO A 46 13.30 1.73 11.47
N VAL A 47 13.53 0.46 11.14
CA VAL A 47 13.10 -0.12 9.86
C VAL A 47 11.60 -0.34 9.83
N GLU A 48 11.03 -0.84 10.93
CA GLU A 48 9.57 -0.97 11.09
C GLU A 48 8.88 0.38 10.96
N ALA A 49 9.37 1.40 11.66
CA ALA A 49 8.86 2.76 11.55
C ALA A 49 8.91 3.26 10.09
N ALA A 50 10.06 3.06 9.42
CA ALA A 50 10.24 3.49 8.04
C ALA A 50 9.23 2.82 7.09
N ALA A 51 9.04 1.50 7.22
CA ALA A 51 8.08 0.75 6.43
C ALA A 51 6.64 1.24 6.69
N PHE A 52 6.29 1.46 7.95
CA PHE A 52 4.96 1.93 8.35
C PHE A 52 4.62 3.29 7.71
N PHE A 53 5.50 4.29 7.82
CA PHE A 53 5.24 5.61 7.25
C PHE A 53 5.20 5.60 5.72
N CYS A 54 6.03 4.78 5.07
CA CYS A 54 5.99 4.61 3.62
C CYS A 54 4.66 3.98 3.16
N MET A 55 4.19 2.93 3.83
CA MET A 55 2.88 2.32 3.53
C MET A 55 1.72 3.29 3.78
N LEU A 56 1.79 4.07 4.86
CA LEU A 56 0.79 5.07 5.17
C LEU A 56 0.67 6.15 4.07
N ASP A 57 1.80 6.62 3.54
CA ASP A 57 1.83 7.56 2.42
C ASP A 57 1.24 6.95 1.14
N LEU A 58 1.56 5.68 0.84
CA LEU A 58 0.97 4.97 -0.29
C LEU A 58 -0.56 4.86 -0.16
N LEU A 59 -1.07 4.46 1.01
CA LEU A 59 -2.51 4.35 1.25
C LEU A 59 -3.24 5.69 1.10
N LYS A 60 -2.64 6.79 1.57
CA LYS A 60 -3.18 8.15 1.39
C LYS A 60 -3.31 8.50 -0.09
N ARG A 61 -2.24 8.26 -0.87
CA ARG A 61 -2.21 8.53 -2.32
C ARG A 61 -3.18 7.66 -3.10
N THR A 62 -3.30 6.38 -2.74
CA THR A 62 -4.27 5.46 -3.38
C THR A 62 -5.69 5.96 -3.14
N ARG A 63 -6.01 6.45 -1.93
CA ARG A 63 -7.32 7.02 -1.63
C ARG A 63 -7.60 8.33 -2.38
N GLU A 64 -6.59 9.19 -2.52
CA GLU A 64 -6.70 10.46 -3.27
C GLU A 64 -6.88 10.21 -4.77
N THR A 65 -6.18 9.22 -5.32
CA THR A 65 -6.33 8.79 -6.73
C THR A 65 -7.68 8.11 -6.97
N ALA A 66 -8.22 7.43 -5.95
CA ALA A 66 -9.52 6.76 -5.97
C ALA A 66 -10.68 7.67 -5.51
N GLY A 67 -10.61 8.99 -5.76
CA GLY A 67 -11.60 9.97 -5.29
C GLY A 67 -13.08 9.56 -5.49
N PRO A 68 -14.01 10.06 -4.66
CA PRO A 68 -15.42 9.66 -4.60
C PRO A 68 -16.18 10.14 -5.84
N GLY A 69 -16.08 9.39 -6.94
CA GLY A 69 -16.64 9.77 -8.24
C GLY A 69 -17.32 8.65 -9.01
N THR A 70 -17.49 7.46 -8.41
CA THR A 70 -18.16 6.33 -9.07
C THR A 70 -19.51 6.04 -8.43
N ALA A 71 -20.39 7.05 -8.40
CA ALA A 71 -21.82 6.81 -8.42
C ALA A 71 -22.19 6.36 -9.85
N VAL A 72 -21.92 5.09 -10.16
CA VAL A 72 -22.60 4.43 -11.27
C VAL A 72 -24.04 4.23 -10.81
N ASN A 73 -24.93 5.13 -11.25
CA ASN A 73 -26.37 4.89 -11.21
C ASN A 73 -26.68 3.63 -12.03
N PRO A 74 -27.41 2.65 -11.48
CA PRO A 74 -27.88 1.50 -12.23
C PRO A 74 -29.17 1.89 -12.94
N ALA A 75 -29.07 2.35 -14.19
CA ALA A 75 -30.22 2.50 -15.06
C ALA A 75 -29.85 1.91 -16.43
N GLY A 76 -30.34 0.70 -16.71
CA GLY A 76 -30.15 0.06 -18.00
C GLY A 76 -30.12 -1.45 -17.93
N SER A 77 -31.30 -2.02 -17.68
CA SER A 77 -31.78 -3.34 -18.06
C SER A 77 -30.86 -4.27 -18.90
N GLY A 78 -30.79 -5.53 -18.46
CA GLY A 78 -30.82 -6.67 -19.39
C GLY A 78 -29.53 -7.48 -19.52
N GLU A 79 -29.62 -8.72 -19.02
CA GLU A 79 -28.87 -9.91 -19.45
C GLU A 79 -27.47 -10.19 -18.84
N SER A 80 -27.54 -11.02 -17.79
CA SER A 80 -26.59 -12.07 -17.42
C SER A 80 -26.33 -13.00 -18.62
N PRO A 81 -25.12 -13.55 -18.85
CA PRO A 81 -24.60 -14.61 -17.96
C PRO A 81 -23.07 -14.62 -17.81
N SER A 82 -22.59 -14.90 -16.58
CA SER A 82 -21.40 -15.71 -16.23
C SER A 82 -20.81 -15.24 -14.90
N GLN A 83 -21.58 -15.36 -13.83
CA GLN A 83 -21.05 -15.52 -12.49
C GLN A 83 -21.43 -16.91 -12.00
N THR A 84 -20.61 -17.91 -12.30
CA THR A 84 -20.46 -19.17 -11.55
C THR A 84 -19.22 -19.85 -12.12
N LEU A 85 -18.34 -20.36 -11.24
CA LEU A 85 -16.94 -20.81 -11.47
C LEU A 85 -15.98 -19.61 -11.35
N ILE A 86 -15.42 -19.31 -10.19
CA ILE A 86 -14.32 -20.08 -9.58
C ILE A 86 -14.51 -20.10 -8.05
N CYS A 87 -15.13 -21.17 -7.54
CA CYS A 87 -15.07 -21.58 -6.13
C CYS A 87 -15.04 -23.11 -6.09
N GLN A 88 -14.05 -23.72 -6.77
CA GLN A 88 -13.76 -25.16 -6.68
C GLN A 88 -12.24 -25.35 -6.75
N ALA A 89 -11.55 -25.09 -5.64
CA ALA A 89 -10.14 -25.49 -5.46
C ALA A 89 -9.81 -26.00 -4.05
N ALA A 90 -10.80 -26.26 -3.21
CA ALA A 90 -10.58 -26.90 -1.92
C ALA A 90 -11.68 -27.95 -1.68
N GLY A 91 -11.35 -29.21 -1.96
CA GLY A 91 -12.26 -30.36 -1.83
C GLY A 91 -12.69 -30.63 -0.40
N TRP A 92 -13.76 -29.96 0.04
CA TRP A 92 -14.45 -30.26 1.30
C TRP A 92 -15.91 -30.58 0.98
N PRO A 93 -16.39 -31.80 1.31
CA PRO A 93 -17.74 -32.21 0.97
C PRO A 93 -18.75 -31.58 1.92
N GLY A 94 -19.71 -30.87 1.32
CA GLY A 94 -21.10 -30.65 1.73
C GLY A 94 -21.47 -30.61 3.21
N ARG A 95 -22.11 -29.50 3.61
CA ARG A 95 -23.32 -29.53 4.45
C ARG A 95 -24.09 -28.22 4.29
N SER A 96 -25.25 -28.35 3.67
CA SER A 96 -26.32 -27.37 3.71
C SER A 96 -26.86 -27.27 5.14
N PHE A 97 -27.03 -26.06 5.65
CA PHE A 97 -27.95 -25.81 6.74
C PHE A 97 -29.13 -24.99 6.18
N GLN A 98 -30.33 -25.50 6.46
CA GLN A 98 -31.63 -24.87 6.22
C GLN A 98 -31.75 -23.57 6.98
#